data_AF-X1VRX3-F1
#
_entry.id   AF-X1VRX3-F1
#
_cell.length_a   1.000
_cell.length_b   1.000
_cell.length_c   1.000
_cell.angle_alpha   90.00
_cell.angle_beta   90.00
_cell.angle_gamma   90.00
#
_symmetry.space_group_name_H-M   'P 1'
#
loop_
_entity.id
_entity.type
_entity.pdbx_description
1 polymer ?
#
loop_
_entity_poly.entity_id
_entity_poly.type
_entity_poly.pdbx_seq_one_letter_code
_entity_poly.pdbx_strand_id
1 'polypeptide(L)'
;TLADRYGKLAGQKYEQEKNPTRKKELQLMAKTCHKVPRQGAENLYEALQSYILLWQVMNLEQLPNPYAFSVGNLDRIIQPYYKKTRISKKLAVQLIRHFLAFFEVGDRDWAISQNIMVGGSDVNGNDLSSDMTYIILEAYHQSNRPQPNFSVKIHPHTPFEFYRAISKFMFNFGHSSPSFLNDTGVFSALKKKGIAEEDLKEYAIAGCQEPLIKGKENG
;
A
#
# COMPACT_ATOMS: atom_id res chain seq x y z
N THR A 1 -0.22 -16.95 17.76
CA THR A 1 0.57 -16.05 16.88
C THR A 1 0.25 -14.59 17.20
N LEU A 2 0.92 -13.59 16.60
CA LEU A 2 0.56 -12.17 16.78
C LEU A 2 -0.90 -11.91 16.37
N ALA A 3 -1.32 -12.48 15.25
CA ALA A 3 -2.69 -12.40 14.74
C ALA A 3 -3.71 -12.95 15.76
N ASP A 4 -3.49 -14.13 16.32
CA ASP A 4 -4.39 -14.71 17.34
C ASP A 4 -4.49 -13.86 18.60
N ARG A 5 -3.40 -13.21 19.01
CA ARG A 5 -3.39 -12.32 20.18
C ARG A 5 -4.28 -11.10 19.94
N TYR A 6 -4.18 -10.46 18.78
CA TYR A 6 -5.07 -9.37 18.39
C TYR A 6 -6.52 -9.84 18.21
N GLY A 7 -6.73 -11.02 17.63
CA GLY A 7 -8.06 -11.63 17.50
C GLY A 7 -8.75 -11.85 18.84
N LYS A 8 -8.03 -12.46 19.80
CA LYS A 8 -8.51 -12.65 21.17
C LYS A 8 -8.80 -11.32 21.87
N LEU A 9 -7.91 -10.33 21.74
CA LEU A 9 -8.10 -9.01 22.34
C LEU A 9 -9.32 -8.27 21.76
N ALA A 10 -9.51 -8.33 20.44
CA ALA A 10 -10.68 -7.77 19.77
C ALA A 10 -11.98 -8.46 20.25
N GLY A 11 -11.94 -9.79 20.42
CA GLY A 11 -13.05 -10.55 21.01
C GLY A 11 -13.36 -10.14 22.46
N GLN A 12 -12.35 -9.96 23.30
CA GLN A 12 -12.54 -9.46 24.67
C GLN A 12 -13.16 -8.06 24.70
N LYS A 13 -12.70 -7.16 23.83
CA LYS A 13 -13.27 -5.80 23.68
C LYS A 13 -14.70 -5.85 23.15
N TYR A 14 -15.01 -6.77 22.24
CA TYR A 14 -16.35 -6.97 21.71
C TYR A 14 -17.38 -7.27 22.81
N GLU A 15 -17.03 -8.12 23.78
CA GLU A 15 -17.92 -8.48 24.90
C GLU A 15 -18.25 -7.29 25.81
N GLN A 16 -17.29 -6.38 25.98
CA GLN A 16 -17.42 -5.21 26.86
C GLN A 16 -17.99 -3.98 26.16
N GLU A 17 -18.07 -3.99 24.82
CA GLU A 17 -18.50 -2.85 24.02
C GLU A 17 -20.02 -2.66 24.05
N LYS A 18 -20.44 -1.42 24.30
CA LYS A 18 -21.86 -1.02 24.36
C LYS A 18 -22.32 -0.37 23.06
N ASN A 19 -21.43 0.30 22.33
CA ASN A 19 -21.77 0.92 21.06
C ASN A 19 -21.97 -0.15 19.97
N PRO A 20 -23.16 -0.27 19.36
CA PRO A 20 -23.46 -1.35 18.42
C PRO A 20 -22.64 -1.29 17.14
N THR A 21 -22.26 -0.09 16.68
CA THR A 21 -21.39 0.09 15.51
C THR A 21 -19.99 -0.41 15.82
N ARG A 22 -19.41 0.03 16.94
CA ARG A 22 -18.07 -0.39 17.35
C ARG A 22 -18.01 -1.89 17.63
N LYS A 23 -19.08 -2.45 18.19
CA LYS A 23 -19.21 -3.89 18.42
C LYS A 23 -19.10 -4.68 17.11
N LYS A 24 -19.78 -4.25 16.05
CA LYS A 24 -19.64 -4.89 14.71
C LYS A 24 -18.22 -4.81 14.16
N GLU A 25 -17.56 -3.66 14.33
CA GLU A 25 -16.15 -3.49 13.91
C GLU A 25 -15.21 -4.44 14.65
N LEU A 26 -15.35 -4.54 15.99
CA LEU A 26 -14.52 -5.44 16.81
C LEU A 26 -14.75 -6.91 16.46
N GLN A 27 -15.99 -7.29 16.16
CA GLN A 27 -16.30 -8.64 15.67
C GLN A 27 -15.61 -8.92 14.33
N LEU A 28 -15.65 -7.96 13.40
CA LEU A 28 -14.98 -8.06 12.11
C LEU A 28 -13.45 -8.17 12.28
N MET A 29 -12.86 -7.33 13.15
CA MET A 29 -11.43 -7.37 13.48
C MET A 29 -11.03 -8.74 14.04
N ALA A 30 -11.79 -9.27 15.00
CA ALA A 30 -11.52 -10.57 15.61
C ALA A 30 -11.55 -11.70 14.57
N LYS A 31 -12.63 -11.76 13.78
CA LYS A 31 -12.79 -12.75 12.70
C LYS A 31 -11.64 -12.66 11.69
N THR A 32 -11.27 -11.43 11.29
CA THR A 32 -10.20 -11.18 10.33
C THR A 32 -8.85 -11.66 10.86
N CYS A 33 -8.49 -11.30 12.09
CA CYS A 33 -7.22 -11.68 12.70
C CYS A 33 -7.08 -13.19 12.92
N HIS A 34 -8.18 -13.92 13.10
CA HIS A 34 -8.14 -15.39 13.17
C HIS A 34 -7.95 -16.06 11.81
N LYS A 35 -8.23 -15.35 10.71
CA LYS A 35 -8.10 -15.86 9.34
C LYS A 35 -6.75 -15.52 8.72
N VAL A 36 -6.39 -14.23 8.68
CA VAL A 36 -5.17 -13.74 8.03
C VAL A 36 -4.05 -13.49 9.05
N PRO A 37 -2.77 -13.70 8.68
CA PRO A 37 -2.26 -14.05 7.35
C PRO A 37 -2.33 -15.54 6.99
N ARG A 38 -2.81 -16.42 7.90
CA ARG A 38 -2.67 -17.89 7.77
C ARG A 38 -3.40 -18.52 6.58
N GLN A 39 -4.60 -18.05 6.25
CA GLN A 39 -5.49 -18.68 5.26
C GLN A 39 -5.59 -17.91 3.94
N GLY A 40 -4.87 -16.80 3.80
CA GLY A 40 -5.03 -15.87 2.68
C GLY A 40 -6.24 -14.94 2.81
N ALA A 41 -6.19 -13.82 2.09
CA ALA A 41 -7.25 -12.81 2.09
C ALA A 41 -8.26 -13.04 0.95
N GLU A 42 -9.52 -12.68 1.19
CA GLU A 42 -10.61 -12.79 0.21
C GLU A 42 -11.25 -11.44 -0.11
N ASN A 43 -10.95 -10.41 0.68
CA ASN A 43 -11.48 -9.07 0.52
C ASN A 43 -10.43 -8.01 0.92
N LEU A 44 -10.71 -6.74 0.59
CA LEU A 44 -9.77 -5.65 0.83
C LEU A 44 -9.39 -5.52 2.31
N TYR A 45 -10.35 -5.70 3.22
CA TYR A 45 -10.12 -5.57 4.66
C TYR A 45 -9.10 -6.61 5.16
N GLU A 46 -9.31 -7.87 4.79
CA GLU A 46 -8.40 -8.98 5.09
C GLU A 46 -7.01 -8.77 4.46
N ALA A 47 -6.92 -8.28 3.23
CA ALA A 47 -5.65 -8.04 2.56
C ALA A 47 -4.82 -6.98 3.30
N LEU A 48 -5.44 -5.85 3.66
CA LEU A 48 -4.78 -4.79 4.41
C LEU A 48 -4.39 -5.25 5.82
N GLN A 49 -5.28 -5.98 6.52
CA GLN A 49 -4.98 -6.51 7.85
C GLN A 49 -3.83 -7.52 7.82
N SER A 50 -3.80 -8.38 6.79
CA SER A 50 -2.72 -9.34 6.56
C SER A 50 -1.38 -8.62 6.37
N TYR A 51 -1.36 -7.57 5.53
CA TYR A 51 -0.16 -6.76 5.31
C TYR A 51 0.31 -6.13 6.62
N ILE A 52 -0.58 -5.46 7.35
CA ILE A 52 -0.23 -4.79 8.62
C ILE A 52 0.38 -5.77 9.62
N LEU A 53 -0.18 -6.97 9.76
CA LEU A 53 0.36 -7.99 10.66
C LEU A 53 1.75 -8.46 10.26
N LEU A 54 1.97 -8.73 8.97
CA LEU A 54 3.28 -9.15 8.45
C LEU A 54 4.30 -8.03 8.58
N TRP A 55 3.92 -6.82 8.21
CA TRP A 55 4.73 -5.62 8.33
C TRP A 55 5.21 -5.40 9.77
N GLN A 56 4.32 -5.51 10.76
CA GLN A 56 4.71 -5.41 12.18
C GLN A 56 5.73 -6.48 12.57
N VAL A 57 5.52 -7.73 12.15
CA VAL A 57 6.46 -8.83 12.45
C VAL A 57 7.83 -8.59 11.81
N MET A 58 7.86 -8.16 10.55
CA MET A 58 9.12 -7.85 9.85
C MET A 58 9.87 -6.68 10.48
N ASN A 59 9.15 -5.64 10.94
CA ASN A 59 9.77 -4.53 11.68
C ASN A 59 10.39 -4.99 13.00
N LEU A 60 9.71 -5.90 13.73
CA LEU A 60 10.23 -6.48 14.97
C LEU A 60 11.46 -7.36 14.74
N GLU A 61 11.51 -8.09 13.62
CA GLU A 61 12.65 -8.93 13.25
C GLU A 61 13.91 -8.10 12.94
N GLN A 62 13.75 -6.93 12.32
CA GLN A 62 14.85 -6.04 11.95
C GLN A 62 15.24 -5.02 13.04
N LEU A 63 14.81 -5.19 14.28
CA LEU A 63 15.19 -4.29 15.36
C LEU A 63 16.71 -4.19 15.55
N PRO A 64 17.25 -2.99 15.84
CA PRO A 64 16.53 -1.76 16.15
C PRO A 64 16.15 -0.91 14.93
N ASN A 65 16.40 -1.39 13.70
CA ASN A 65 16.47 -0.51 12.52
C ASN A 65 15.78 -1.10 11.28
N PRO A 66 14.44 -1.18 11.27
CA PRO A 66 13.71 -1.60 10.09
C PRO A 66 13.77 -0.48 9.06
N TYR A 67 14.42 -0.71 7.92
CA TYR A 67 14.54 0.29 6.86
C TYR A 67 13.98 -0.22 5.55
N ALA A 68 13.37 0.70 4.80
CA ALA A 68 12.97 0.55 3.40
C ALA A 68 12.05 -0.64 3.10
N PHE A 69 11.17 -1.01 4.04
CA PHE A 69 10.08 -1.97 3.78
C PHE A 69 8.97 -1.37 2.92
N SER A 70 9.30 -1.13 1.65
CA SER A 70 8.38 -0.62 0.66
C SER A 70 7.30 -1.63 0.29
N VAL A 71 6.08 -1.14 0.17
CA VAL A 71 4.94 -1.88 -0.33
C VAL A 71 5.07 -2.11 -1.85
N GLY A 72 5.64 -1.13 -2.56
CA GLY A 72 5.68 -1.11 -4.02
C GLY A 72 4.30 -0.79 -4.63
N ASN A 73 3.96 -1.45 -5.74
CA ASN A 73 2.74 -1.20 -6.53
C ASN A 73 1.45 -1.62 -5.78
N LEU A 74 1.08 -0.87 -4.73
CA LEU A 74 0.00 -1.21 -3.80
C LEU A 74 -1.33 -1.35 -4.52
N ASP A 75 -1.66 -0.43 -5.43
CA ASP A 75 -2.90 -0.45 -6.20
C ASP A 75 -3.12 -1.80 -6.89
N ARG A 76 -2.12 -2.30 -7.61
CA ARG A 76 -2.18 -3.59 -8.31
C ARG A 76 -2.24 -4.77 -7.35
N ILE A 77 -1.53 -4.69 -6.22
CA ILE A 77 -1.55 -5.74 -5.18
C ILE A 77 -2.96 -5.89 -4.60
N ILE A 78 -3.67 -4.78 -4.34
CA ILE A 78 -4.96 -4.82 -3.64
C ILE A 78 -6.19 -4.75 -4.55
N GLN A 79 -6.04 -4.37 -5.82
CA GLN A 79 -7.14 -4.32 -6.79
C GLN A 79 -7.92 -5.65 -6.88
N PRO A 80 -7.30 -6.86 -6.89
CA PRO A 80 -8.06 -8.11 -6.91
C PRO A 80 -8.99 -8.26 -5.70
N TYR A 81 -8.55 -7.87 -4.51
CA TYR A 81 -9.34 -7.96 -3.28
C TYR A 81 -10.44 -6.89 -3.21
N TYR A 82 -10.21 -5.72 -3.80
CA TYR A 82 -11.25 -4.71 -3.99
C TYR A 82 -12.35 -5.17 -4.94
N LYS A 83 -11.99 -5.87 -6.05
CA LYS A 83 -12.98 -6.39 -7.02
C LYS A 83 -13.81 -7.56 -6.48
N LYS A 84 -13.25 -8.39 -5.58
CA LYS A 84 -13.94 -9.58 -5.03
C LYS A 84 -15.14 -9.23 -4.15
N THR A 85 -15.10 -8.11 -3.43
CA THR A 85 -16.19 -7.69 -2.53
C THR A 85 -16.61 -6.26 -2.82
N ARG A 86 -17.92 -6.05 -3.01
CA ARG A 86 -18.47 -4.70 -3.17
C ARG A 86 -18.37 -3.94 -1.85
N ILE A 87 -17.46 -2.98 -1.78
CA ILE A 87 -17.43 -1.95 -0.76
C ILE A 87 -17.57 -0.58 -1.42
N SER A 88 -18.12 0.39 -0.68
CA SER A 88 -18.21 1.75 -1.21
C SER A 88 -16.81 2.35 -1.39
N LYS A 89 -16.65 3.22 -2.40
CA LYS A 89 -15.41 3.99 -2.59
C LYS A 89 -15.02 4.73 -1.31
N LYS A 90 -16.01 5.30 -0.60
CA LYS A 90 -15.81 5.99 0.69
C LYS A 90 -15.17 5.08 1.74
N LEU A 91 -15.68 3.85 1.89
CA LEU A 91 -15.11 2.88 2.83
C LEU A 91 -13.72 2.43 2.39
N ALA A 92 -13.50 2.19 1.09
CA ALA A 92 -12.18 1.84 0.57
C ALA A 92 -11.14 2.93 0.89
N VAL A 93 -11.48 4.21 0.64
CA VAL A 93 -10.63 5.35 1.02
C VAL A 93 -10.34 5.34 2.51
N GLN A 94 -11.35 5.16 3.38
CA GLN A 94 -11.14 5.11 4.83
C GLN A 94 -10.20 3.96 5.26
N LEU A 95 -10.32 2.79 4.65
CA LEU A 95 -9.44 1.65 4.92
C LEU A 95 -7.99 1.94 4.50
N ILE A 96 -7.79 2.55 3.32
CA ILE A 96 -6.44 2.96 2.89
C ILE A 96 -5.88 4.04 3.83
N ARG A 97 -6.67 5.04 4.22
CA ARG A 97 -6.22 6.06 5.20
C ARG A 97 -5.81 5.45 6.54
N HIS A 98 -6.53 4.41 7.00
CA HIS A 98 -6.16 3.66 8.18
C HIS A 98 -4.86 2.89 7.98
N PHE A 99 -4.70 2.24 6.81
CA PHE A 99 -3.47 1.57 6.43
C PHE A 99 -2.26 2.51 6.41
N LEU A 100 -2.38 3.69 5.79
CA LEU A 100 -1.32 4.71 5.74
C LEU A 100 -0.88 5.15 7.15
N ALA A 101 -1.80 5.21 8.12
CA ALA A 101 -1.47 5.59 9.49
C ALA A 101 -0.51 4.63 10.21
N PHE A 102 -0.36 3.38 9.73
CA PHE A 102 0.61 2.44 10.31
C PHE A 102 2.07 2.74 9.91
N PHE A 103 2.28 3.53 8.86
CA PHE A 103 3.61 3.88 8.39
C PHE A 103 4.21 5.08 9.13
N GLU A 104 3.41 5.75 9.96
CA GLU A 104 3.87 6.77 10.90
C GLU A 104 4.39 6.04 12.17
N VAL A 105 5.71 5.93 12.30
CA VAL A 105 6.37 5.10 13.30
C VAL A 105 7.34 5.96 14.13
N GLY A 106 6.86 6.32 15.32
CA GLY A 106 7.62 7.12 16.29
C GLY A 106 8.01 8.49 15.74
N ASP A 107 8.89 9.20 16.45
CA ASP A 107 9.31 10.55 16.03
C ASP A 107 10.26 10.55 14.81
N ARG A 108 10.54 9.38 14.23
CA ARG A 108 11.51 9.15 13.14
C ARG A 108 10.84 8.83 11.81
N ASP A 109 9.60 9.26 11.58
CA ASP A 109 8.82 8.98 10.37
C ASP A 109 9.64 9.04 9.07
N TRP A 110 10.54 10.01 8.93
CA TRP A 110 11.41 10.19 7.75
C TRP A 110 12.52 9.14 7.55
N ALA A 111 12.90 8.38 8.58
CA ALA A 111 14.07 7.50 8.56
C ALA A 111 13.76 6.08 8.05
N ILE A 112 12.49 5.69 7.94
CA ILE A 112 12.11 4.31 7.56
C ILE A 112 12.03 4.14 6.04
N SER A 113 11.96 5.25 5.27
CA SER A 113 12.03 5.28 3.80
C SER A 113 11.15 4.22 3.12
N GLN A 114 9.90 4.07 3.56
CA GLN A 114 8.97 3.08 2.99
C GLN A 114 8.24 3.71 1.82
N ASN A 115 8.09 2.98 0.71
CA ASN A 115 7.48 3.52 -0.50
C ASN A 115 6.21 2.77 -0.91
N ILE A 116 5.16 3.53 -1.22
CA ILE A 116 3.96 3.08 -1.94
C ILE A 116 3.98 3.68 -3.34
N MET A 117 3.69 2.83 -4.31
CA MET A 117 3.62 3.19 -5.73
C MET A 117 2.22 2.91 -6.28
N VAL A 118 1.82 3.72 -7.25
CA VAL A 118 0.60 3.50 -8.05
C VAL A 118 0.82 3.82 -9.53
N GLY A 119 0.00 3.21 -10.39
CA GLY A 119 -0.04 3.44 -11.83
C GLY A 119 1.03 2.66 -12.60
N GLY A 120 1.51 3.26 -13.69
CA GLY A 120 2.52 2.70 -14.56
C GLY A 120 1.92 1.83 -15.66
N SER A 121 2.78 1.10 -16.35
CA SER A 121 2.47 0.38 -17.58
C SER A 121 2.99 -1.05 -17.56
N ASP A 122 2.42 -1.89 -18.44
CA ASP A 122 3.02 -3.16 -18.80
C ASP A 122 4.14 -2.96 -19.85
N VAL A 123 4.81 -4.06 -20.21
CA VAL A 123 5.90 -4.06 -21.20
C VAL A 123 5.45 -3.66 -22.61
N ASN A 124 4.15 -3.75 -22.90
CA ASN A 124 3.57 -3.35 -24.17
C ASN A 124 3.13 -1.87 -24.18
N GLY A 125 3.33 -1.16 -23.06
CA GLY A 125 2.95 0.24 -22.90
C GLY A 125 1.47 0.45 -22.58
N ASN A 126 0.72 -0.59 -22.23
CA ASN A 126 -0.65 -0.45 -21.75
C ASN A 126 -0.65 0.11 -20.33
N ASP A 127 -1.52 1.08 -20.06
CA ASP A 127 -1.71 1.63 -18.71
C ASP A 127 -2.24 0.56 -17.75
N LEU A 128 -1.69 0.56 -16.53
CA LEU A 128 -2.05 -0.34 -15.44
C LEU A 128 -2.78 0.36 -14.30
N SER A 129 -3.21 1.62 -14.49
CA SER A 129 -4.04 2.30 -13.50
C SER A 129 -5.38 1.58 -13.33
N SER A 130 -5.93 1.68 -12.13
CA SER A 130 -7.11 0.92 -11.71
C SER A 130 -7.94 1.72 -10.70
N ASP A 131 -9.12 1.22 -10.32
CA ASP A 131 -9.95 1.88 -9.29
C ASP A 131 -9.15 2.17 -8.00
N MET A 132 -8.30 1.22 -7.61
CA MET A 132 -7.47 1.35 -6.42
C MET A 132 -6.39 2.43 -6.57
N THR A 133 -5.88 2.69 -7.77
CA THR A 133 -4.97 3.82 -8.05
C THR A 133 -5.62 5.14 -7.61
N TYR A 134 -6.87 5.38 -8.04
CA TYR A 134 -7.60 6.59 -7.69
C TYR A 134 -8.07 6.63 -6.23
N ILE A 135 -8.41 5.49 -5.64
CA ILE A 135 -8.76 5.39 -4.22
C ILE A 135 -7.55 5.71 -3.33
N ILE A 136 -6.36 5.22 -3.70
CA ILE A 136 -5.12 5.49 -2.97
C ILE A 136 -4.74 6.97 -3.08
N LEU A 137 -4.80 7.57 -4.27
CA LEU A 137 -4.58 9.02 -4.46
C LEU A 137 -5.51 9.86 -3.57
N GLU A 138 -6.79 9.51 -3.53
CA GLU A 138 -7.76 10.19 -2.66
C GLU A 138 -7.45 9.99 -1.18
N ALA A 139 -7.00 8.79 -0.77
CA ALA A 139 -6.61 8.53 0.61
C ALA A 139 -5.37 9.33 1.04
N TYR A 140 -4.39 9.47 0.15
CA TYR A 140 -3.23 10.35 0.35
C TYR A 140 -3.65 11.81 0.47
N HIS A 141 -4.48 12.29 -0.46
CA HIS A 141 -5.03 13.65 -0.43
C HIS A 141 -5.77 13.97 0.87
N GLN A 142 -6.59 13.04 1.38
CA GLN A 142 -7.33 13.24 2.62
C GLN A 142 -6.50 13.03 3.90
N SER A 143 -5.36 12.33 3.84
CA SER A 143 -4.53 12.07 5.02
C SER A 143 -3.49 13.15 5.26
N ASN A 144 -2.90 13.67 4.18
CA ASN A 144 -1.88 14.72 4.20
C ASN A 144 -0.75 14.45 5.21
N ARG A 145 -0.25 13.20 5.25
CA ARG A 145 0.82 12.77 6.14
C ARG A 145 2.15 12.60 5.40
N PRO A 146 3.30 12.78 6.07
CA PRO A 146 4.60 12.68 5.42
C PRO A 146 5.00 11.24 5.06
N GLN A 147 4.42 10.22 5.71
CA GLN A 147 4.69 8.81 5.41
C GLN A 147 3.42 8.04 5.00
N PRO A 148 3.61 6.89 4.32
CA PRO A 148 4.86 6.48 3.66
C PRO A 148 5.14 7.34 2.42
N ASN A 149 6.39 7.35 1.94
CA ASN A 149 6.74 8.00 0.68
C ASN A 149 5.81 7.52 -0.44
N PHE A 150 5.39 8.45 -1.28
CA PHE A 150 4.43 8.15 -2.34
C PHE A 150 5.02 8.43 -3.71
N SER A 151 4.95 7.45 -4.59
CA SER A 151 5.46 7.54 -5.96
C SER A 151 4.37 7.21 -6.97
N VAL A 152 4.34 7.96 -8.06
CA VAL A 152 3.43 7.73 -9.18
C VAL A 152 4.26 7.37 -10.41
N LYS A 153 3.82 6.33 -11.10
CA LYS A 153 4.48 5.82 -12.30
C LYS A 153 3.75 6.36 -13.52
N ILE A 154 4.50 7.04 -14.39
CA ILE A 154 3.99 7.68 -15.61
C ILE A 154 4.67 7.08 -16.85
N HIS A 155 3.94 7.08 -17.95
CA HIS A 155 4.35 6.55 -19.25
C HIS A 155 3.64 7.32 -20.38
N PRO A 156 4.03 7.12 -21.66
CA PRO A 156 3.48 7.90 -22.78
C PRO A 156 1.96 7.80 -22.97
N HIS A 157 1.33 6.73 -22.49
CA HIS A 157 -0.11 6.49 -22.61
C HIS A 157 -0.86 6.70 -21.29
N THR A 158 -0.25 7.38 -20.31
CA THR A 158 -0.89 7.65 -19.02
C THR A 158 -2.19 8.45 -19.23
N PRO A 159 -3.34 7.97 -18.72
CA PRO A 159 -4.62 8.64 -18.92
C PRO A 159 -4.65 10.06 -18.34
N PHE A 160 -5.33 10.98 -19.02
CA PHE A 160 -5.46 12.36 -18.55
C PHE A 160 -6.15 12.45 -17.18
N GLU A 161 -7.11 11.56 -16.90
CA GLU A 161 -7.75 11.46 -15.58
C GLU A 161 -6.74 11.18 -14.45
N PHE A 162 -5.69 10.41 -14.72
CA PHE A 162 -4.67 10.10 -13.72
C PHE A 162 -3.85 11.35 -13.39
N TYR A 163 -3.42 12.13 -14.39
CA TYR A 163 -2.77 13.43 -14.15
C TYR A 163 -3.67 14.39 -13.34
N ARG A 164 -4.98 14.42 -13.62
CA ARG A 164 -5.94 15.23 -12.86
C ARG A 164 -6.10 14.75 -11.41
N ALA A 165 -5.97 13.45 -11.15
CA ALA A 165 -6.03 12.92 -9.79
C ALA A 165 -4.73 13.22 -9.01
N ILE A 166 -3.57 13.10 -9.67
CA ILE A 166 -2.27 13.47 -9.09
C ILE A 166 -2.24 14.95 -8.73
N SER A 167 -2.71 15.82 -9.62
CA SER A 167 -2.68 17.27 -9.37
C SER A 167 -3.47 17.67 -8.14
N LYS A 168 -4.65 17.08 -7.91
CA LYS A 168 -5.44 17.30 -6.68
C LYS A 168 -4.65 16.99 -5.41
N PHE A 169 -3.85 15.94 -5.42
CA PHE A 169 -2.98 15.59 -4.30
C PHE A 169 -1.81 16.57 -4.15
N MET A 170 -1.12 16.92 -5.25
CA MET A 170 0.04 17.81 -5.23
C MET A 170 -0.24 19.21 -4.68
N PHE A 171 -1.45 19.73 -4.88
CA PHE A 171 -1.81 21.07 -4.42
C PHE A 171 -2.20 21.12 -2.92
N ASN A 172 -2.03 20.02 -2.18
CA ASN A 172 -2.00 20.08 -0.73
C ASN A 172 -0.66 20.65 -0.25
N PHE A 173 -0.71 21.71 0.55
CA PHE A 173 0.49 22.27 1.17
C PHE A 173 1.06 21.31 2.21
N GLY A 174 2.40 21.19 2.24
CA GLY A 174 3.13 20.56 3.35
C GLY A 174 3.84 19.24 3.04
N HIS A 175 3.88 18.76 1.79
CA HIS A 175 4.66 17.57 1.43
C HIS A 175 5.30 17.66 0.04
N SER A 176 6.47 17.03 -0.11
CA SER A 176 7.21 16.93 -1.37
C SER A 176 6.82 15.71 -2.23
N SER A 177 5.65 15.12 -1.96
CA SER A 177 5.09 13.97 -2.67
C SER A 177 4.07 14.40 -3.74
N PRO A 178 3.86 13.62 -4.81
CA PRO A 178 4.51 12.33 -5.09
C PRO A 178 5.82 12.49 -5.86
N SER A 179 6.70 11.49 -5.77
CA SER A 179 7.78 11.32 -6.74
C SER A 179 7.23 10.80 -8.08
N PHE A 180 7.77 11.30 -9.19
CA PHE A 180 7.37 10.88 -10.54
C PHE A 180 8.40 9.92 -11.11
N LEU A 181 7.95 8.72 -11.49
CA LEU A 181 8.79 7.69 -12.06
C LEU A 181 8.42 7.49 -13.53
N ASN A 182 9.40 7.63 -14.42
CA ASN A 182 9.23 7.43 -15.86
C ASN A 182 9.48 5.96 -16.21
N ASP A 183 8.40 5.21 -16.47
CA ASP A 183 8.48 3.78 -16.79
C ASP A 183 9.39 3.50 -17.99
N THR A 184 9.34 4.32 -19.05
CA THR A 184 10.18 4.13 -20.24
C THR A 184 11.67 4.17 -19.88
N GLY A 185 12.05 5.12 -19.02
CA GLY A 185 13.43 5.26 -18.53
C GLY A 185 13.83 4.12 -17.61
N VAL A 186 12.97 3.79 -16.64
CA VAL A 186 13.24 2.74 -15.64
C VAL A 186 13.32 1.36 -16.31
N PHE A 187 12.38 1.03 -17.21
CA PHE A 187 12.41 -0.23 -17.96
C PHE A 187 13.68 -0.36 -18.80
N SER A 188 14.12 0.72 -19.45
CA SER A 188 15.38 0.72 -20.21
C SER A 188 16.58 0.43 -19.31
N ALA A 189 16.65 1.03 -18.12
CA ALA A 189 17.71 0.77 -17.15
C ALA A 189 17.67 -0.68 -16.62
N LEU A 190 16.50 -1.19 -16.26
CA LEU A 190 16.33 -2.56 -15.76
C LEU A 190 16.66 -3.62 -16.83
N LYS A 191 16.25 -3.40 -18.10
CA LYS A 191 16.65 -4.25 -19.22
C LYS A 191 18.17 -4.32 -19.38
N LYS A 192 18.88 -3.18 -19.26
CA LYS A 192 20.35 -3.14 -19.30
C LYS A 192 21.00 -3.89 -18.13
N LYS A 193 20.34 -3.94 -16.98
CA LYS A 193 20.76 -4.74 -15.81
C LYS A 193 20.52 -6.25 -16.01
N GLY A 194 19.85 -6.66 -17.10
CA GLY A 194 19.55 -8.07 -17.39
C GLY A 194 18.29 -8.59 -16.69
N ILE A 195 17.41 -7.69 -16.22
CA ILE A 195 16.11 -8.09 -15.65
C ILE A 195 15.22 -8.65 -16.76
N ALA A 196 14.53 -9.76 -16.45
CA ALA A 196 13.58 -10.41 -17.35
C ALA A 196 12.44 -9.46 -17.74
N GLU A 197 12.00 -9.53 -18.99
CA GLU A 197 11.03 -8.57 -19.53
C GLU A 197 9.70 -8.62 -18.76
N GLU A 198 9.21 -9.81 -18.44
CA GLU A 198 7.98 -10.03 -17.68
C GLU A 198 7.99 -9.41 -16.28
N ASP A 199 9.17 -9.20 -15.70
CA ASP A 199 9.37 -8.65 -14.36
C ASP A 199 9.43 -7.14 -14.35
N LEU A 200 9.69 -6.49 -15.49
CA LEU A 200 9.87 -5.04 -15.57
C LEU A 200 8.68 -4.29 -14.99
N LYS A 201 7.46 -4.70 -15.33
CA LYS A 201 6.24 -4.07 -14.80
C LYS A 201 6.15 -4.17 -13.27
N GLU A 202 6.76 -5.18 -12.65
CA GLU A 202 6.74 -5.45 -11.21
C GLU A 202 7.80 -4.70 -10.41
N TYR A 203 8.59 -3.83 -11.06
CA TYR A 203 9.55 -3.00 -10.33
C TYR A 203 8.86 -2.18 -9.24
N ALA A 204 9.55 -2.07 -8.12
CA ALA A 204 9.20 -1.27 -6.96
C ALA A 204 10.40 -0.37 -6.60
N ILE A 205 10.15 0.68 -5.81
CA ILE A 205 11.21 1.49 -5.21
C ILE A 205 11.46 0.99 -3.80
N ALA A 206 12.69 0.56 -3.51
CA ALA A 206 13.14 0.34 -2.14
C ALA A 206 13.68 1.67 -1.62
N GLY A 207 13.10 2.25 -0.58
CA GLY A 207 13.64 3.51 -0.07
C GLY A 207 13.20 4.74 -0.86
N CYS A 208 14.19 5.41 -1.41
CA CYS A 208 14.06 6.74 -1.99
C CYS A 208 13.73 6.67 -3.47
N GLN A 209 14.60 6.06 -4.28
CA GLN A 209 14.49 6.02 -5.76
C GLN A 209 15.10 4.74 -6.38
N GLU A 210 15.52 3.78 -5.58
CA GLU A 210 16.24 2.58 -6.01
C GLU A 210 15.27 1.54 -6.60
N PRO A 211 15.28 1.29 -7.93
CA PRO A 211 14.35 0.35 -8.55
C PRO A 211 14.83 -1.09 -8.34
N LEU A 212 13.98 -1.90 -7.74
CA LEU A 212 14.17 -3.33 -7.51
C LEU A 212 12.96 -4.13 -7.99
N ILE A 213 13.16 -5.41 -8.30
CA ILE A 213 12.08 -6.35 -8.61
C ILE A 213 11.54 -6.96 -7.31
N LYS A 214 10.29 -6.61 -7.01
CA LYS A 214 9.58 -7.03 -5.81
C LYS A 214 9.66 -8.55 -5.63
N GLY A 215 10.25 -8.99 -4.52
CA GLY A 215 10.34 -10.41 -4.13
C GLY A 215 11.40 -11.22 -4.89
N LYS A 216 12.23 -10.58 -5.73
CA LYS A 216 13.30 -11.26 -6.49
C LYS A 216 14.69 -10.66 -6.26
N GLU A 217 14.79 -9.51 -5.60
CA GLU A 217 16.06 -8.85 -5.30
C GLU A 217 16.15 -8.48 -3.81
N ASN A 218 17.38 -8.44 -3.28
CA ASN A 218 17.70 -8.11 -1.89
C ASN A 218 18.58 -6.85 -1.72
N GLY A 219 18.78 -6.08 -2.79
CA GLY A 219 19.64 -4.88 -2.81
C GLY A 219 21.08 -5.20 -3.18
#